data_AF-X1J7L1-F1
#
_entry.id   AF-X1J7L1-F1
#
_cell.length_a   1.000
_cell.length_b   1.000
_cell.length_c   1.000
_cell.angle_alpha   90.00
_cell.angle_beta   90.00
_cell.angle_gamma   90.00
#
_symmetry.space_group_name_H-M   'P 1'
#
loop_
_entity.id
_entity.type
_entity.pdbx_description
1 polymer ?
#
loop_
_entity_poly.entity_id
_entity_poly.type
_entity_poly.pdbx_seq_one_letter_code
_entity_poly.pdbx_strand_id
1 'polypeptide(L)' 'MLPKIKAAINFLKDGNDGSREVIITNPKNISRAIQGETGTRITKD' A
#
# COMPACT_ATOMS: atom_id res chain seq x y z
N MET A 1 -11.60 7.25 3.68
CA MET A 1 -10.39 6.84 2.91
C MET A 1 -9.23 7.83 3.02
N LEU A 2 -9.47 9.14 2.88
CA LEU A 2 -8.45 10.20 2.87
C LEU A 2 -7.25 10.03 3.84
N PRO A 3 -7.42 9.80 5.16
CA PRO A 3 -6.28 9.70 6.07
C PRO A 3 -5.37 8.49 5.77
N LYS A 4 -5.95 7.39 5.25
CA LYS A 4 -5.18 6.20 4.84
C LYS A 4 -4.31 6.47 3.62
N ILE A 5 -4.85 7.21 2.66
CA ILE A 5 -4.11 7.62 1.45
C ILE A 5 -3.00 8.60 1.80
N LYS A 6 -3.25 9.59 2.67
CA LYS A 6 -2.21 10.51 3.16
C LYS A 6 -1.06 9.75 3.84
N ALA A 7 -1.37 8.79 4.70
CA ALA A 7 -0.36 7.96 5.36
C ALA A 7 0.44 7.12 4.36
N ALA A 8 -0.22 6.51 3.37
CA ALA A 8 0.44 5.75 2.31
C ALA A 8 1.42 6.63 1.51
N ILE A 9 0.99 7.82 1.10
CA ILE A 9 1.83 8.77 0.36
C ILE A 9 3.04 9.19 1.20
N ASN A 10 2.86 9.49 2.48
CA ASN A 10 3.97 9.88 3.36
C ASN A 10 5.00 8.75 3.49
N PHE A 11 4.56 7.51 3.76
CA PHE A 11 5.44 6.34 3.87
C PHE A 11 6.26 6.08 2.58
N LEU A 12 5.63 6.25 1.42
CA LEU A 12 6.27 6.07 0.11
C LEU A 12 7.24 7.21 -0.22
N LYS A 13 6.94 8.45 0.17
CA LYS A 13 7.82 9.62 -0.02
C LYS A 13 9.10 9.54 0.81
N ASP A 14 9.00 8.99 2.03
CA ASP A 14 10.15 8.79 2.92
C ASP A 14 11.06 7.64 2.46
N GLY A 15 10.70 6.92 1.39
CA GLY A 15 11.50 5.87 0.78
C GLY A 15 12.40 6.42 -0.34
N ASN A 16 13.69 6.13 -0.26
CA ASN A 16 14.69 6.64 -1.21
C ASN A 16 14.89 5.74 -2.45
N ASP A 17 14.45 4.48 -2.41
CA ASP A 17 14.85 3.43 -3.36
C ASP A 17 13.69 2.87 -4.21
N GLY A 18 12.48 3.42 -4.08
CA GLY A 18 11.31 2.98 -4.86
C GLY A 18 10.82 1.55 -4.55
N SER A 19 11.47 0.85 -3.62
CA SER A 19 11.18 -0.55 -3.27
C SER A 19 9.96 -0.71 -2.36
N ARG A 20 9.46 0.39 -1.80
CA ARG A 20 8.34 0.39 -0.87
C ARG A 20 7.02 0.35 -1.62
N GLU A 21 6.10 -0.42 -1.07
CA GLU A 21 4.70 -0.47 -1.48
C GLU A 21 3.78 -0.39 -0.27
N VAL A 22 2.54 0.04 -0.50
CA VAL A 22 1.48 0.06 0.52
C VAL A 22 0.29 -0.74 0.03
N ILE A 23 -0.22 -1.61 0.89
CA ILE A 23 -1.45 -2.38 0.66
C ILE A 23 -2.52 -1.91 1.64
N ILE A 24 -3.67 -1.47 1.12
CA ILE A 24 -4.87 -1.20 1.91
C ILE A 24 -5.89 -2.30 1.62
N THR A 25 -6.20 -3.10 2.64
CA THR A 25 -7.14 -4.22 2.56
C THR A 25 -7.88 -4.42 3.88
N ASN A 26 -8.74 -5.44 3.94
CA ASN A 26 -9.37 -5.91 5.17
C ASN A 26 -8.67 -7.18 5.71
N PRO A 27 -8.79 -7.49 7.02
CA PRO A 27 -8.07 -8.61 7.63
C PRO A 27 -8.31 -9.98 6.98
N LYS A 28 -9.52 -10.24 6.49
CA LYS A 28 -9.87 -11.53 5.85
C LYS A 28 -9.12 -11.76 4.53
N ASN A 29 -8.62 -10.69 3.91
CA ASN A 29 -8.00 -10.71 2.59
C ASN A 29 -6.48 -10.47 2.61
N ILE A 30 -5.81 -10.44 3.77
CA ILE A 30 -4.39 -10.07 3.87
C ILE A 30 -3.50 -10.91 2.95
N SER A 31 -3.60 -12.24 3.03
CA SER A 31 -2.74 -13.14 2.23
C SER A 31 -2.91 -12.93 0.73
N ARG A 32 -4.16 -12.85 0.27
CA ARG A 32 -4.51 -12.62 -1.13
C ARG A 32 -4.09 -11.24 -1.61
N ALA A 33 -4.18 -10.23 -0.75
CA ALA A 33 -3.76 -8.87 -1.07
C ALA A 33 -2.24 -8.78 -1.23
N ILE A 34 -1.46 -9.47 -0.37
CA ILE A 34 -0.01 -9.60 -0.50
C ILE A 34 0.34 -10.24 -1.86
N GLN A 35 -0.39 -11.28 -2.26
CA GLN A 35 -0.25 -11.95 -3.56
C GLN A 35 -0.72 -11.11 -4.77
N GLY A 36 -1.34 -9.94 -4.54
CA GLY A 36 -1.81 -9.05 -5.61
C GLY A 36 -3.18 -9.41 -6.18
N GLU A 37 -3.92 -10.32 -5.56
CA GLU A 37 -5.23 -10.76 -6.04
C GLU A 37 -6.39 -9.86 -5.63
N THR A 38 -6.18 -8.96 -4.65
CA THR A 38 -7.21 -8.06 -4.10
C THR A 38 -6.61 -6.88 -3.34
N GLY A 39 -7.45 -5.97 -2.84
CA GLY A 39 -7.05 -4.76 -2.12
C GLY A 39 -6.59 -3.63 -3.03
N THR A 40 -6.19 -2.50 -2.42
CA THR A 40 -5.59 -1.37 -3.13
C THR A 40 -4.08 -1.38 -2.90
N ARG A 41 -3.31 -1.55 -3.97
CA ARG A 41 -1.84 -1.49 -3.97
C ARG A 41 -1.41 -0.13 -4.48
N ILE A 42 -0.52 0.54 -3.74
CA ILE A 42 0.02 1.86 -4.09
C ILE A 42 1.53 1.73 -4.17
N THR A 43 2.09 2.05 -5.34
CA THR A 43 3.52 2.00 -5.65
C THR A 43 3.99 3.38 -6.10
N LYS A 44 5.31 3.59 -6.11
CA LYS A 44 5.95 4.74 -6.76
C LYS A 44 6.32 4.34 -8.19
N ASP A 45 6.14 5.25 -9.15
CA ASP A 45 6.67 5.09 -10.52
C ASP A 45 8.21 5.28 -10.55
#